data_AF-A0A3C0PP47-F1
#
_entry.id   AF-A0A3C0PP47-F1
#
_cell.length_a   1.000
_cell.length_b   1.000
_cell.length_c   1.000
_cell.angle_alpha   90.00
_cell.angle_beta   90.00
_cell.angle_gamma   90.00
#
_symmetry.space_group_name_H-M   'P 1'
#
loop_
_entity.id
_entity.type
_entity.pdbx_description
1 polymer ?
#
loop_
_entity_poly.entity_id
_entity_poly.type
_entity_poly.pdbx_seq_one_letter_code
_entity_poly.pdbx_strand_id
1 'polypeptide(L)'
;MAILGVGMIVKQLDVARSYQQYHSHDYCYAKSNVEFHVGYIESLADLPLDLASFDVIVSNCVVNLAIDKEVVLRGAFNLLKLIGKIHF
;
A
#
# COMPACT_ATOMS: atom_id res chain seq x y z
N MET A 1 -13.00 -0.48 -7.38
CA MET A 1 -12.18 -0.07 -6.22
C MET A 1 -10.93 -0.94 -6.24
N ALA A 2 -9.73 -0.37 -6.15
CA ALA A 2 -8.46 -1.10 -6.19
C ALA A 2 -7.72 -0.93 -4.85
N ILE A 3 -6.85 -1.88 -4.51
CA ILE A 3 -6.06 -1.90 -3.28
C ILE A 3 -4.60 -2.10 -3.66
N LEU A 4 -3.70 -1.34 -3.05
CA LEU A 4 -2.27 -1.48 -3.24
C LEU A 4 -1.59 -1.68 -1.89
N GLY A 5 -0.82 -2.76 -1.77
CA GLY A 5 0.02 -3.05 -0.61
C GLY A 5 1.48 -2.74 -0.90
N VAL A 6 2.17 -2.12 0.06
CA VAL A 6 3.63 -1.93 0.02
C VAL A 6 4.26 -2.71 1.17
N GLY A 7 5.32 -3.47 0.88
CA GLY A 7 6.07 -4.17 1.90
C GLY A 7 7.53 -4.41 1.51
N MET A 8 8.44 -4.43 2.50
CA MET A 8 9.86 -4.63 2.22
C MET A 8 10.26 -6.11 2.16
N ILE A 9 9.50 -7.01 2.81
CA ILE A 9 9.86 -8.43 2.93
C ILE A 9 9.25 -9.21 1.75
N VAL A 10 10.08 -9.52 0.75
CA VAL A 10 9.66 -10.26 -0.46
C VAL A 10 8.91 -11.54 -0.13
N LYS A 11 9.41 -12.35 0.81
CA LYS A 11 8.75 -13.60 1.23
C LYS A 11 7.33 -13.41 1.77
N GLN A 12 7.03 -12.29 2.43
CA GLN A 12 5.67 -11.99 2.88
C GLN A 12 4.78 -11.59 1.70
N LEU A 13 5.31 -10.81 0.77
CA LEU A 13 4.58 -10.43 -0.44
C LEU A 13 4.33 -11.64 -1.35
N ASP A 14 5.22 -12.62 -1.41
CA ASP A 14 5.02 -13.84 -2.19
C ASP A 14 3.84 -14.67 -1.64
N VAL A 15 3.71 -14.74 -0.30
CA VAL A 15 2.52 -15.33 0.33
C VAL A 15 1.28 -14.51 -0.02
N ALA A 16 1.33 -13.18 0.09
CA ALA A 16 0.18 -12.35 -0.26
C ALA A 16 -0.26 -12.54 -1.73
N ARG A 17 0.70 -12.62 -2.64
CA ARG A 17 0.49 -12.86 -4.08
C ARG A 17 -0.09 -14.24 -4.36
N SER A 18 0.36 -15.29 -3.66
CA SER A 18 -0.14 -16.65 -3.88
C SER A 18 -1.64 -16.81 -3.57
N TYR A 19 -2.22 -15.91 -2.79
CA TYR A 19 -3.65 -15.91 -2.46
C TYR A 19 -4.49 -14.88 -3.25
N GLN A 20 -3.91 -14.10 -4.16
CA GLN A 20 -4.68 -13.09 -4.91
C GLN A 20 -5.80 -13.72 -5.75
N GLN A 21 -5.51 -14.83 -6.44
CA GLN A 21 -6.49 -15.52 -7.26
C GLN A 21 -7.60 -16.14 -6.40
N TYR A 22 -7.22 -16.78 -5.29
CA TYR A 22 -8.15 -17.34 -4.32
C TYR A 22 -9.16 -16.29 -3.84
N HIS A 23 -8.70 -15.14 -3.36
CA HIS A 23 -9.59 -14.08 -2.89
C HIS A 23 -10.40 -13.43 -4.02
N SER A 24 -9.81 -13.25 -5.22
CA SER A 24 -10.59 -12.73 -6.35
C SER A 24 -11.75 -13.65 -6.71
N HIS A 25 -11.57 -14.97 -6.62
CA HIS A 25 -12.63 -15.95 -6.85
C HIS A 25 -13.69 -15.94 -5.75
N ASP A 26 -13.27 -15.99 -4.48
CA ASP A 26 -14.16 -16.00 -3.31
C ASP A 26 -15.04 -14.74 -3.24
N TYR A 27 -14.46 -13.58 -3.60
CA TYR A 27 -15.17 -12.30 -3.66
C TYR A 27 -15.85 -12.02 -5.01
N CYS A 28 -15.94 -13.00 -5.90
CA CYS A 28 -16.64 -12.89 -7.20
C CYS A 28 -16.10 -11.78 -8.13
N TYR A 29 -14.79 -11.48 -8.07
CA TYR A 29 -14.11 -10.61 -9.03
C TYR A 29 -13.52 -11.43 -10.19
N ALA A 30 -13.73 -10.96 -11.43
CA ALA A 30 -13.14 -11.60 -12.62
C ALA A 30 -11.60 -11.57 -12.63
N LYS A 31 -10.99 -10.57 -11.97
CA LYS A 31 -9.55 -10.43 -11.74
C LYS A 31 -9.32 -9.77 -10.39
N SER A 32 -8.19 -10.05 -9.76
CA SER A 32 -7.82 -9.36 -8.51
C SER A 32 -7.72 -7.85 -8.76
N ASN A 33 -8.30 -7.08 -7.84
CA ASN A 33 -8.17 -5.64 -7.75
C ASN A 33 -7.07 -5.22 -6.76
N VAL A 34 -6.23 -6.16 -6.33
CA VAL A 34 -5.15 -5.96 -5.36
C VAL A 34 -3.81 -6.05 -6.06
N GLU A 35 -2.89 -5.14 -5.77
CA GLU A 35 -1.50 -5.15 -6.22
C GLU A 35 -0.52 -5.04 -5.05
N PHE A 36 0.70 -5.55 -5.22
CA PHE A 36 1.75 -5.54 -4.19
C PHE A 36 3.09 -5.04 -4.73
N HIS A 37 3.58 -3.92 -4.19
CA HIS A 37 4.90 -3.38 -4.48
C HIS A 37 5.90 -3.74 -3.38
N VAL A 38 7.10 -4.12 -3.81
CA VAL A 38 8.25 -4.25 -2.91
C VAL A 38 8.83 -2.86 -2.69
N GLY A 39 8.96 -2.42 -1.45
CA GLY A 39 9.51 -1.11 -1.13
C GLY A 39 9.53 -0.79 0.36
N TYR A 40 10.24 0.27 0.70
CA TYR A 40 10.27 0.85 2.05
C TYR A 40 9.22 1.95 2.16
N ILE A 41 8.59 2.09 3.33
CA ILE A 41 7.61 3.16 3.58
C ILE A 41 8.27 4.53 3.66
N GLU A 42 9.58 4.59 3.90
CA GLU A 42 10.42 5.79 3.82
C GLU A 42 10.73 6.20 2.37
N SER A 43 10.53 5.32 1.39
CA SER A 43 10.89 5.51 -0.02
C SER A 43 9.68 5.42 -0.95
N LEU A 44 8.50 5.85 -0.50
CA LEU A 44 7.27 5.80 -1.31
C LEU A 44 7.37 6.56 -2.65
N ALA A 45 8.24 7.58 -2.71
CA ALA A 45 8.49 8.35 -3.93
C ALA A 45 9.27 7.57 -5.01
N ASP A 46 9.95 6.49 -4.63
CA ASP A 46 10.69 5.63 -5.57
C ASP A 46 9.78 4.57 -6.21
N LEU A 47 8.56 4.42 -5.70
CA LEU A 47 7.56 3.52 -6.25
C LEU A 47 6.82 4.18 -7.41
N PRO A 48 6.32 3.41 -8.39
CA PRO A 48 5.57 3.93 -9.53
C PRO A 48 4.13 4.29 -9.11
N LEU A 49 3.98 5.22 -8.17
CA LEU A 49 2.71 5.66 -7.61
C LEU A 49 2.46 7.12 -7.98
N ASP A 50 1.28 7.39 -8.51
CA ASP A 50 0.89 8.75 -8.86
C ASP A 50 0.58 9.57 -7.60
N LEU A 51 0.98 10.85 -7.62
CA LEU A 51 0.60 11.81 -6.59
C LEU A 51 -0.91 12.02 -6.58
N ALA A 52 -1.46 12.32 -5.40
CA ALA A 52 -2.88 12.60 -5.20
C ALA A 52 -3.83 11.56 -5.85
N SER A 53 -3.47 10.28 -5.78
CA SER A 53 -4.19 9.18 -6.43
C SER A 53 -4.95 8.27 -5.46
N PHE A 54 -4.61 8.30 -4.17
CA PHE A 54 -5.22 7.44 -3.15
C PHE A 54 -6.34 8.15 -2.39
N ASP A 55 -7.48 7.48 -2.28
CA ASP A 55 -8.61 7.95 -1.45
C ASP A 55 -8.35 7.71 0.04
N VAL A 56 -7.75 6.56 0.37
CA VAL A 56 -7.48 6.13 1.74
C VAL A 56 -6.12 5.45 1.82
N ILE A 57 -5.34 5.80 2.85
CA ILE A 57 -4.13 5.08 3.24
C ILE A 57 -4.35 4.48 4.62
N VAL A 58 -4.04 3.19 4.75
CA VAL A 58 -4.15 2.44 6.00
C VAL A 58 -2.79 1.86 6.37
N SER A 59 -2.42 1.97 7.64
CA SER A 59 -1.27 1.29 8.21
C SER A 59 -1.65 0.79 9.60
N ASN A 60 -0.98 -0.24 10.11
CA ASN A 60 -1.15 -0.66 11.50
C ASN A 60 0.20 -0.98 12.11
N CYS A 61 0.55 -0.28 13.21
CA CYS A 61 1.76 -0.46 14.02
C CYS A 61 3.13 -0.30 13.31
N VAL A 62 3.21 -0.21 11.98
CA VAL A 62 4.50 -0.17 11.26
C VAL A 62 5.18 1.20 11.24
N VAL A 63 4.41 2.30 11.27
CA VAL A 63 4.98 3.67 11.30
C VAL A 63 5.83 3.91 12.55
N ASN A 64 5.54 3.22 13.65
CA ASN A 64 6.34 3.33 14.87
C ASN A 64 7.78 2.85 14.69
N LEU A 65 7.99 1.91 13.76
CA LEU A 65 9.29 1.32 13.44
C LEU A 65 10.06 2.09 12.35
N ALA A 66 9.44 3.10 11.74
CA ALA A 66 10.09 3.90 10.71
C ALA A 66 11.29 4.66 11.27
N ILE A 67 12.38 4.68 10.49
CA ILE A 67 13.61 5.42 10.83
C ILE A 67 13.33 6.92 10.83
N ASP A 68 12.65 7.39 9.78
CA ASP A 68 12.20 8.77 9.63
C ASP A 68 10.69 8.82 9.42
N LYS A 69 9.96 9.10 10.50
CA LYS A 69 8.49 9.19 10.49
C LYS A 69 8.00 10.36 9.64
N GLU A 70 8.75 11.45 9.57
CA GLU A 70 8.33 12.63 8.81
C GLU A 70 8.33 12.33 7.32
N VAL A 71 9.36 11.63 6.83
CA VAL A 71 9.44 11.17 5.44
C VAL A 71 8.27 10.24 5.10
N VAL A 72 7.94 9.28 5.97
CA VAL A 72 6.81 8.37 5.76
C VAL A 72 5.48 9.13 5.68
N LEU A 73 5.22 10.01 6.67
CA LEU A 73 3.96 10.76 6.73
C LEU A 73 3.81 11.73 5.56
N ARG A 74 4.90 12.41 5.16
CA ARG A 74 4.90 13.28 3.99
C ARG A 74 4.69 12.50 2.69
N GLY A 75 5.34 11.35 2.55
CA GLY A 75 5.16 10.45 1.40
C GLY A 75 3.70 10.00 1.27
N ALA A 76 3.11 9.52 2.37
CA ALA A 76 1.69 9.14 2.41
C ALA A 76 0.77 10.34 2.11
N PHE A 77 1.04 11.52 2.67
CA PHE A 77 0.26 12.73 2.41
C PHE A 77 0.27 13.12 0.93
N ASN A 78 1.44 13.06 0.27
CA ASN A 78 1.57 13.41 -1.15
C ASN A 78 0.81 12.45 -2.09
N LEU A 79 0.63 11.20 -1.66
CA LEU A 79 -0.14 10.19 -2.39
C LEU A 79 -1.66 10.35 -2.21
N LEU A 80 -2.12 11.02 -1.15
CA LEU A 80 -3.54 11.23 -0.89
C LEU A 80 -4.14 12.30 -1.81
N LYS A 81 -5.34 12.02 -2.32
CA LYS A 81 -6.22 13.05 -2.91
C LYS A 81 -6.50 14.15 -1.90
N LEU A 82 -6.96 15.31 -2.38
CA LEU A 82 -7.27 16.49 -1.54
C LEU A 82 -8.21 16.17 -0.34
N ILE A 83 -9.18 15.28 -0.53
CA ILE A 83 -10.14 14.84 0.51
C ILE A 83 -9.83 13.45 1.06
N GLY A 84 -8.65 12.92 0.73
CA GLY A 84 -8.20 11.60 1.14
C GLY A 84 -7.93 11.54 2.65
N LYS A 85 -8.00 10.34 3.20
CA LYS A 85 -7.82 10.11 4.65
C LYS A 85 -6.72 9.11 4.93
N ILE A 86 -6.02 9.33 6.04
CA ILE A 86 -5.07 8.38 6.59
C ILE A 86 -5.62 7.77 7.88
N HIS A 87 -5.55 6.45 8.00
CA HIS A 87 -5.96 5.69 9.17
C HIS A 87 -4.79 4.82 9.64
N PHE A 88 -4.43 4.95 10.92
CA PHE A 88 -3.34 4.22 11.57
C PHE A 88 -3.86 3.30 12.67
#